data_AF-A0A2X3I7T4-F1
#
_entry.id   AF-A0A2X3I7T4-F1
#
_cell.length_a   1.000
_cell.length_b   1.000
_cell.length_c   1.000
_cell.angle_alpha   90.00
_cell.angle_beta   90.00
_cell.angle_gamma   90.00
#
_symmetry.space_group_name_H-M   'P 1'
#
loop_
_entity.id
_entity.type
_entity.pdbx_description
1 polymer ?
#
loop_
_entity_poly.entity_id
_entity_poly.type
_entity_poly.pdbx_seq_one_letter_code
_entity_poly.pdbx_strand_id
1 'polypeptide(L)' 'MERYVGKRVVDAVIAGPKADISGIDDRLVIQTPLEASDVPYRHDRALLRGALEKAIQLPG' A
#
# COMPACT_ATOMS: atom_id res chain seq x y z
N MET A 1 2.50 2.58 -13.87
CA MET A 1 1.11 3.08 -13.78
C MET A 1 1.03 4.57 -14.10
N GLU A 2 1.69 5.45 -13.36
CA GLU A 2 1.61 6.92 -13.61
C GLU A 2 2.20 7.37 -14.95
N ARG A 3 3.19 6.65 -15.49
CA ARG A 3 3.68 6.85 -16.87
C ARG A 3 2.57 6.76 -17.92
N TYR A 4 1.54 5.95 -17.67
CA TYR A 4 0.38 5.81 -18.56
C TYR A 4 -0.69 6.88 -18.29
N VAL A 5 -0.73 7.44 -17.08
CA VAL A 5 -1.64 8.54 -16.71
C VAL A 5 -1.06 9.89 -17.11
N GLY A 6 0.26 9.98 -17.30
CA GLY A 6 0.98 11.20 -17.70
C GLY A 6 1.15 12.23 -16.58
N LYS A 7 0.75 11.91 -15.35
CA LYS A 7 0.86 12.76 -14.17
C LYS A 7 1.01 11.93 -12.89
N ARG A 8 1.60 12.53 -11.86
CA ARG A 8 1.67 11.94 -10.52
C ARG A 8 0.28 12.02 -9.87
N VAL A 9 -0.28 10.88 -9.48
CA VAL A 9 -1.65 10.77 -8.95
C VAL A 9 -1.76 9.83 -7.75
N VAL A 10 -0.66 9.23 -7.32
CA VAL A 10 -0.65 8.28 -6.21
C VAL A 10 -0.03 8.95 -4.99
N ASP A 11 -0.87 9.23 -4.00
CA ASP A 11 -0.46 9.85 -2.73
C ASP A 11 0.11 8.82 -1.74
N ALA A 12 -0.42 7.60 -1.72
CA ALA A 12 -0.02 6.55 -0.79
C ALA A 12 0.10 5.18 -1.45
N VAL A 13 1.03 4.37 -0.95
CA VAL A 13 1.27 2.98 -1.38
C VAL A 13 1.19 2.07 -0.17
N ILE A 14 0.33 1.05 -0.25
CA ILE A 14 0.20 0.00 0.75
C ILE A 14 0.93 -1.23 0.23
N ALA A 15 1.91 -1.71 0.98
CA ALA A 15 2.78 -2.81 0.57
C ALA A 15 2.94 -3.85 1.69
N GLY A 16 3.24 -5.09 1.29
CA GLY A 16 3.58 -6.15 2.25
C GLY A 16 4.92 -5.86 2.94
N PRO A 17 5.19 -6.48 4.11
CA PRO A 17 6.41 -6.22 4.90
C PRO A 17 7.70 -6.68 4.20
N LYS A 18 7.58 -7.56 3.21
CA LYS A 18 8.70 -8.08 2.40
C LYS A 18 8.76 -7.46 1.01
N ALA A 19 7.87 -6.51 0.70
CA ALA A 19 7.87 -5.84 -0.59
C ALA A 19 9.03 -4.85 -0.67
N ASP A 20 9.74 -4.86 -1.79
CA ASP A 20 10.74 -3.85 -2.08
C ASP A 20 10.05 -2.51 -2.38
N ILE A 21 10.40 -1.49 -1.60
CA ILE A 21 9.88 -0.11 -1.73
C ILE A 21 10.95 0.84 -2.29
N SER A 22 12.06 0.28 -2.77
CA SER A 22 13.19 1.05 -3.29
C SER A 22 12.77 1.84 -4.52
N GLY A 23 12.83 3.17 -4.43
CA GLY A 23 12.42 4.10 -5.50
C GLY A 23 11.05 4.73 -5.31
N ILE A 24 10.33 4.42 -4.22
CA ILE A 24 9.16 5.19 -3.79
C ILE A 24 9.65 6.32 -2.87
N ASP A 25 10.15 7.38 -3.49
CA ASP A 25 10.53 8.61 -2.79
C ASP A 25 9.34 9.59 -2.79
N ASP A 26 9.16 10.32 -1.68
CA ASP A 26 8.14 11.37 -1.54
C ASP A 26 6.67 10.88 -1.58
N ARG A 27 6.39 9.68 -1.07
CA ARG A 27 5.00 9.16 -0.91
C ARG A 27 4.81 8.51 0.44
N LEU A 28 3.57 8.48 0.90
CA LEU A 28 3.23 7.74 2.10
C LEU A 28 3.29 6.23 1.82
N VAL A 29 4.28 5.54 2.38
CA VAL A 29 4.42 4.10 2.27
C VAL A 29 3.99 3.43 3.56
N ILE A 30 2.95 2.59 3.49
CA ILE A 30 2.47 1.81 4.63
C ILE A 30 2.82 0.35 4.38
N GLN A 31 3.84 -0.13 5.10
CA GLN A 31 4.22 -1.54 5.11
C GLN A 31 3.54 -2.28 6.26
N THR A 32 2.66 -3.22 5.95
CA THR A 32 1.96 -4.04 6.95
C THR A 32 1.74 -5.44 6.41
N PRO A 33 1.69 -6.47 7.26
CA PRO A 33 1.20 -7.78 6.83
C PRO A 33 -0.23 -7.63 6.30
N LEU A 34 -0.42 -8.07 5.06
CA LEU A 34 -1.72 -8.10 4.37
C LEU A 34 -2.16 -9.53 4.05
N GLU A 35 -1.28 -10.52 4.23
CA GLU A 35 -1.52 -11.90 3.83
C GLU A 35 -2.54 -12.57 4.76
N ALA A 36 -3.54 -13.23 4.17
CA ALA A 36 -4.43 -14.12 4.91
C ALA A 36 -3.69 -15.41 5.25
N SER A 37 -3.74 -15.84 6.52
CA SER A 37 -3.01 -17.04 7.00
C SER A 37 -3.41 -18.35 6.31
N ASP A 38 -4.54 -18.36 5.60
CA ASP A 38 -5.17 -19.58 5.06
C ASP A 38 -4.87 -19.82 3.57
N VAL A 39 -4.62 -18.76 2.77
CA VAL A 39 -4.45 -18.87 1.31
C VAL A 39 -3.29 -17.99 0.84
N PRO A 40 -2.27 -18.55 0.16
CA PRO A 40 -1.16 -17.77 -0.37
C PRO A 40 -1.66 -16.75 -1.41
N TYR A 41 -1.01 -15.58 -1.47
CA TYR A 41 -1.36 -14.46 -2.38
C TYR A 41 -2.73 -13.80 -2.15
N ARG A 42 -3.48 -14.23 -1.13
CA ARG A 42 -4.75 -13.59 -0.75
C ARG A 42 -4.48 -12.50 0.27
N HIS A 43 -4.95 -11.29 -0.01
CA HIS A 43 -5.00 -10.26 1.02
C HIS A 43 -6.17 -10.52 1.98
N ASP A 44 -5.89 -10.50 3.28
CA ASP A 44 -6.92 -10.45 4.30
C ASP A 44 -7.63 -9.09 4.21
N ARG A 45 -8.96 -9.13 4.08
CA ARG A 45 -9.77 -7.94 3.84
C ARG A 45 -9.76 -7.00 5.04
N ALA A 46 -9.69 -7.52 6.27
CA ALA A 46 -9.66 -6.70 7.47
C ALA A 46 -8.30 -6.00 7.62
N LEU A 47 -7.21 -6.72 7.36
CA LEU A 47 -5.86 -6.14 7.36
C LEU A 47 -5.71 -5.05 6.29
N LEU A 48 -6.19 -5.32 5.07
CA LEU A 48 -6.17 -4.34 3.99
C LEU A 48 -7.01 -3.10 4.31
N ARG A 49 -8.19 -3.30 4.90
CA ARG A 49 -9.06 -2.18 5.30
C ARG A 49 -8.39 -1.32 6.39
N GLY A 50 -7.79 -1.92 7.41
CA GLY A 50 -7.06 -1.17 8.43
C GLY A 50 -5.86 -0.41 7.86
N ALA A 51 -5.16 -0.99 6.88
CA ALA A 51 -4.08 -0.30 6.16
C ALA A 51 -4.59 0.91 5.37
N LEU A 52 -5.75 0.78 4.72
CA LEU A 52 -6.39 1.85 3.97
C LEU A 52 -6.88 2.97 4.88
N GLU A 53 -7.47 2.63 6.03
CA GLU A 53 -7.89 3.63 7.02
C GLU A 53 -6.70 4.44 7.52
N LYS A 54 -5.55 3.81 7.78
CA LYS A 54 -4.31 4.52 8.11
C LYS A 54 -3.84 5.44 6.98
N ALA A 55 -3.94 4.99 5.72
CA ALA A 55 -3.54 5.79 4.56
C ALA A 55 -4.41 7.05 4.39
N ILE A 56 -5.71 6.94 4.67
CA ILE A 56 -6.67 8.05 4.52
C ILE A 56 -6.62 8.99 5.73
N GLN A 57 -6.31 8.47 6.92
CA GLN A 57 -6.34 9.23 8.17
C GLN A 57 -5.05 10.02 8.46
N LEU A 58 -3.96 9.71 7.75
CA LEU A 58 -2.75 10.53 7.77
C LEU A 58 -3.02 11.81 6.96
N PRO A 59 -2.99 13.01 7.59
CA PRO A 59 -3.09 14.25 6.84
C PRO A 59 -1.86 14.35 5.91
N GLY A 60 -2.12 14.52 4.62
CA GLY A 60 -1.11 14.81 3.60
C GLY A 60 -0.60 16.23 3.69
#